data_AF-A0A352HRX3-F1
#
_entry.id   AF-A0A352HRX3-F1
#
_cell.length_a   1.000
_cell.length_b   1.000
_cell.length_c   1.000
_cell.angle_alpha   90.00
_cell.angle_beta   90.00
_cell.angle_gamma   90.00
#
_symmetry.space_group_name_H-M   'P 1'
#
loop_
_entity.id
_entity.type
_entity.pdbx_description
1 polymer ?
#
loop_
_entity_poly.entity_id
_entity_poly.type
_entity_poly.pdbx_seq_one_letter_code
_entity_poly.pdbx_strand_id
1 'polypeptide(L)'
;MRETLRHIHIILAVLAALVLPLTACHELDDYDNDALGVFDCLWDEMDCHYCYFEEKGVDWNEVRERYRKRILPGMTQEELFDVCAEMLAELRDGHVNLSSPFNVSYYRNWWTDYPEDFDYRTVQQYYLDFDYRTTGSIDYKILPSNIGYLRYPSFSYAVGEGNLDYVLAYLSACDALIIDVRGNGGGMLTNIRPFVSRLIHEDMTAGYIRHKTGPGHSDFSEPYPVVYHPAESGRVVWSKPVVVLTNRSCYSAANDFVSVMRQTPGVIVMGARTGGGGGMPFSSELPNGWRLRMSASPMTDAQGNSIEDGIDPTPGYEVHAPASELAAGRDAILDKAIYLLSK
;
A
#
# COMPACT_ATOMS: atom_id res chain seq x y z
N MET A 1 -11.71 26.55 53.63
CA MET A 1 -10.95 25.31 53.86
C MET A 1 -11.83 24.06 53.88
N ARG A 2 -12.88 23.97 54.72
CA ARG A 2 -13.81 22.81 54.73
C ARG A 2 -14.63 22.64 53.43
N GLU A 3 -15.10 23.73 52.84
CA GLU A 3 -15.81 23.73 51.54
C GLU A 3 -14.92 23.24 50.39
N THR A 4 -13.65 23.67 50.38
CA THR A 4 -12.65 23.33 49.35
C THR A 4 -12.25 21.85 49.41
N LEU A 5 -12.12 21.28 50.61
CA LEU A 5 -11.87 19.84 50.75
C LEU A 5 -13.07 18.99 50.27
N ARG A 6 -14.31 19.44 50.47
CA ARG A 6 -15.51 18.69 50.05
C ARG A 6 -15.62 18.60 48.53
N HIS A 7 -15.22 19.64 47.81
CA HIS A 7 -15.18 19.64 46.34
C HIS A 7 -14.06 18.74 45.79
N ILE A 8 -12.90 18.69 46.45
CA ILE A 8 -11.80 17.79 46.08
C ILE A 8 -12.20 16.31 46.26
N HIS A 9 -12.95 15.97 47.32
CA HIS A 9 -13.43 14.60 47.53
C HIS A 9 -14.52 14.19 46.53
N ILE A 10 -15.38 15.11 46.09
CA ILE A 10 -16.37 14.85 45.04
C ILE A 10 -15.69 14.69 43.67
N ILE A 11 -14.70 15.51 43.35
CA ILE A 11 -13.92 15.40 42.10
C ILE A 11 -13.12 14.10 42.07
N LEU A 12 -12.50 13.68 43.18
CA LEU A 12 -11.78 12.40 43.28
C LEU A 12 -12.72 11.18 43.20
N ALA A 13 -13.94 11.27 43.75
CA ALA A 13 -14.94 10.20 43.64
C ALA A 13 -15.52 10.08 42.22
N VAL A 14 -15.70 11.19 41.51
CA VAL A 14 -16.13 11.21 40.10
C VAL A 14 -15.01 10.71 39.18
N LEU A 15 -13.74 11.07 39.45
CA LEU A 15 -12.57 10.51 38.76
C LEU A 15 -12.43 9.01 39.01
N ALA A 16 -12.66 8.52 40.24
CA ALA A 16 -12.62 7.08 40.53
C ALA A 16 -13.77 6.29 39.88
N ALA A 17 -14.93 6.91 39.65
CA ALA A 17 -16.05 6.30 38.92
C ALA A 17 -15.87 6.33 37.39
N LEU A 18 -14.97 7.17 36.87
CA LEU A 18 -14.59 7.24 35.45
C LEU A 18 -13.38 6.34 35.09
N VAL A 19 -12.79 5.65 36.07
CA VAL A 19 -11.82 4.54 35.88
C VAL A 19 -12.50 3.19 36.10
N LEU A 20 -13.77 3.06 35.70
CA LEU A 20 -14.26 1.76 35.27
C LEU A 20 -13.41 1.38 34.05
N PRO A 21 -12.75 0.21 34.04
CA PRO A 21 -12.06 -0.19 32.84
C PRO A 21 -13.13 -0.31 31.76
N LEU A 22 -12.94 0.39 30.64
CA LEU A 22 -13.48 -0.02 29.36
C LEU A 22 -12.82 -1.37 29.02
N THR A 23 -13.20 -2.43 29.75
CA THR A 23 -13.08 -3.78 29.25
C THR A 23 -14.17 -3.91 28.19
N ALA A 24 -13.88 -3.42 27.00
CA ALA A 24 -14.23 -4.22 25.83
C ALA A 24 -13.29 -5.44 25.87
N CYS A 25 -13.52 -6.32 26.86
CA CYS A 25 -13.09 -7.69 26.78
C CYS A 25 -14.00 -8.29 25.71
N HIS A 26 -13.57 -8.19 24.46
CA HIS A 26 -13.86 -9.27 23.55
C HIS A 26 -13.27 -10.50 24.24
N GLU A 27 -14.11 -11.48 24.58
CA GLU A 27 -13.59 -12.83 24.83
C GLU A 27 -12.81 -13.17 23.57
N LEU A 28 -11.47 -13.14 23.65
CA LEU A 28 -10.69 -13.95 22.73
C LEU A 28 -11.08 -15.36 23.12
N ASP A 29 -11.78 -16.07 22.25
CA ASP A 29 -12.00 -17.49 22.45
C ASP A 29 -10.63 -18.10 22.77
N ASP A 30 -10.52 -18.81 23.90
CA ASP A 30 -9.31 -19.52 24.27
C ASP A 30 -9.15 -20.69 23.28
N TYR A 31 -8.56 -20.43 22.11
CA TYR A 31 -8.25 -21.46 21.13
C TYR A 31 -7.12 -22.33 21.66
N ASP A 32 -7.30 -23.64 21.54
CA ASP A 32 -6.24 -24.60 21.82
C ASP A 32 -5.06 -24.40 20.85
N ASN A 33 -3.84 -24.63 21.35
CA ASN A 33 -2.63 -24.68 20.52
C ASN A 33 -2.45 -26.04 19.82
N ASP A 34 -3.57 -26.68 19.45
CA ASP A 34 -3.57 -27.86 18.60
C ASP A 34 -3.91 -27.47 17.16
N ALA A 35 -3.85 -28.43 16.23
CA ALA A 35 -4.07 -28.16 14.82
C ALA A 35 -5.47 -27.59 14.52
N LEU A 36 -6.49 -28.00 15.29
CA LEU A 36 -7.86 -27.58 15.07
C LEU A 36 -8.10 -26.18 15.64
N GLY A 37 -7.62 -25.91 16.85
CA GLY A 37 -7.71 -24.59 17.47
C GLY A 37 -6.95 -23.51 16.70
N VAL A 38 -5.76 -23.84 16.17
CA VAL A 38 -5.01 -22.92 15.30
C VAL A 38 -5.74 -22.64 13.99
N PHE A 39 -6.33 -23.68 13.37
CA PHE A 39 -7.11 -23.52 12.14
C PHE A 39 -8.36 -22.66 12.37
N ASP A 40 -9.13 -22.95 13.42
CA ASP A 40 -10.35 -22.20 13.74
C ASP A 40 -9.99 -20.74 14.04
N CYS A 41 -8.97 -20.48 14.87
CA CYS A 41 -8.48 -19.13 15.14
C CYS A 41 -8.07 -18.39 13.86
N LEU A 42 -7.29 -19.03 12.97
CA LEU A 42 -6.89 -18.44 11.69
C LEU A 42 -8.12 -18.04 10.85
N TRP A 43 -9.12 -18.93 10.79
CA TRP A 43 -10.32 -18.68 10.02
C TRP A 43 -11.15 -17.54 10.61
N ASP A 44 -11.34 -17.53 11.94
CA ASP A 44 -12.12 -16.51 12.66
C ASP A 44 -11.45 -15.13 12.58
N GLU A 45 -10.12 -15.06 12.65
CA GLU A 45 -9.35 -13.84 12.44
C GLU A 45 -9.56 -13.27 11.04
N MET A 46 -9.54 -14.12 10.01
CA MET A 46 -9.84 -13.69 8.64
C MET A 46 -11.30 -13.24 8.51
N ASP A 47 -12.25 -14.00 9.07
CA ASP A 47 -13.68 -13.72 9.00
C ASP A 47 -14.03 -12.35 9.60
N CYS A 48 -13.43 -12.02 10.75
CA CYS A 48 -13.71 -10.78 11.46
C CYS A 48 -13.00 -9.55 10.88
N HIS A 49 -11.83 -9.73 10.24
CA HIS A 49 -10.96 -8.60 9.92
C HIS A 49 -10.72 -8.37 8.43
N TYR A 50 -10.76 -9.40 7.58
CA TYR A 50 -10.47 -9.22 6.16
C TYR A 50 -11.54 -8.38 5.45
N CYS A 51 -11.11 -7.39 4.67
CA CYS A 51 -12.03 -6.39 4.14
C CYS A 51 -12.49 -6.58 2.70
N TYR A 52 -12.09 -7.66 2.02
CA TYR A 52 -12.31 -7.83 0.58
C TYR A 52 -13.05 -9.11 0.18
N PHE A 53 -13.71 -9.83 1.09
CA PHE A 53 -14.43 -11.07 0.74
C PHE A 53 -15.43 -10.89 -0.42
N GLU A 54 -16.24 -9.82 -0.39
CA GLU A 54 -17.21 -9.53 -1.46
C GLU A 54 -16.52 -9.24 -2.79
N GLU A 55 -15.47 -8.42 -2.79
CA GLU A 55 -14.68 -8.08 -4.00
C GLU A 55 -13.99 -9.31 -4.59
N LYS A 56 -13.50 -10.22 -3.73
CA LYS A 56 -12.91 -11.48 -4.19
C LYS A 56 -13.96 -12.52 -4.60
N GLY A 57 -15.24 -12.33 -4.27
CA GLY A 57 -16.32 -13.27 -4.60
C GLY A 57 -16.14 -14.63 -3.94
N VAL A 58 -15.64 -14.66 -2.69
CA VAL A 58 -15.36 -15.89 -1.94
C VAL A 58 -16.38 -16.05 -0.81
N ASP A 59 -17.05 -17.20 -0.78
CA ASP A 59 -17.87 -17.61 0.38
C ASP A 59 -16.95 -18.20 1.46
N TRP A 60 -16.59 -17.38 2.44
CA TRP A 60 -15.61 -17.76 3.46
C TRP A 60 -16.11 -18.89 4.38
N ASN A 61 -17.43 -19.01 4.58
CA ASN A 61 -18.04 -20.10 5.34
C ASN A 61 -17.94 -21.43 4.59
N GLU A 62 -18.18 -21.41 3.28
CA GLU A 62 -17.97 -22.59 2.43
C GLU A 62 -16.51 -23.07 2.49
N VAL A 63 -15.57 -22.12 2.38
CA VAL A 63 -14.14 -22.38 2.49
C VAL A 63 -13.82 -23.03 3.85
N ARG A 64 -14.36 -22.51 4.96
CA ARG A 64 -14.22 -23.11 6.29
C ARG A 64 -14.59 -24.59 6.27
N GLU A 65 -15.79 -24.90 5.80
CA GLU A 65 -16.36 -26.25 5.86
C GLU A 65 -15.58 -27.25 4.99
N ARG A 66 -14.96 -26.80 3.91
CA ARG A 66 -14.07 -27.63 3.09
C ARG A 66 -12.73 -27.88 3.77
N TYR A 67 -12.07 -26.82 4.24
CA TYR A 67 -10.70 -26.93 4.74
C TYR A 67 -10.64 -27.50 6.15
N ARG A 68 -11.62 -27.20 7.00
CA ARG A 68 -11.70 -27.75 8.37
C ARG A 68 -11.75 -29.28 8.38
N LYS A 69 -12.39 -29.92 7.39
CA LYS A 69 -12.44 -31.39 7.24
C LYS A 69 -11.09 -32.03 6.94
N ARG A 70 -10.10 -31.23 6.52
CA ARG A 70 -8.74 -31.67 6.24
C ARG A 70 -7.84 -31.62 7.49
N ILE A 71 -8.31 -30.99 8.56
CA ILE A 71 -7.56 -30.87 9.82
C ILE A 71 -7.76 -32.15 10.65
N LEU A 72 -6.67 -32.87 10.88
CA LEU A 72 -6.66 -34.15 11.58
C LEU A 72 -5.85 -34.05 12.88
N PRO A 73 -6.20 -34.84 13.92
CA PRO A 73 -5.38 -34.93 15.12
C PRO A 73 -3.96 -35.44 14.79
N GLY A 74 -2.94 -34.79 15.36
CA GLY A 74 -1.54 -35.20 15.23
C GLY A 74 -0.83 -34.73 13.96
N MET A 75 -1.43 -33.82 13.18
CA MET A 75 -0.73 -33.15 12.08
C MET A 75 0.57 -32.48 12.55
N THR A 76 1.59 -32.57 11.72
CA THR A 76 2.80 -31.76 11.90
C THR A 76 2.52 -30.28 11.65
N GLN A 77 3.41 -29.41 12.13
CA GLN A 77 3.32 -27.98 11.87
C GLN A 77 3.38 -27.66 10.36
N GLU A 78 4.17 -28.40 9.59
CA GLU A 78 4.27 -28.19 8.13
C GLU A 78 2.98 -28.59 7.41
N GLU A 79 2.39 -29.76 7.73
CA GLU A 79 1.13 -30.19 7.13
C GLU A 79 -0.02 -29.23 7.45
N LEU A 80 -0.10 -28.74 8.69
CA LEU A 80 -1.09 -27.74 9.08
C LEU A 80 -0.88 -26.43 8.31
N PHE A 81 0.38 -26.00 8.20
CA PHE A 81 0.73 -24.76 7.50
C PHE A 81 0.30 -24.83 6.04
N ASP A 82 0.54 -25.95 5.36
CA ASP A 82 0.17 -26.12 3.95
C ASP A 82 -1.35 -26.04 3.74
N VAL A 83 -2.15 -26.71 4.59
CA VAL A 83 -3.62 -26.62 4.50
C VAL A 83 -4.12 -25.19 4.74
N CYS A 84 -3.57 -24.50 5.74
CA CYS A 84 -3.90 -23.11 6.03
C CYS A 84 -3.47 -22.16 4.90
N ALA A 85 -2.28 -22.36 4.32
CA ALA A 85 -1.78 -21.58 3.21
C ALA A 85 -2.65 -21.75 1.95
N GLU A 86 -3.08 -22.97 1.64
CA GLU A 86 -4.03 -23.25 0.56
C GLU A 86 -5.40 -22.58 0.81
N MET A 87 -5.90 -22.60 2.04
CA MET A 87 -7.15 -21.92 2.40
C MET A 87 -7.06 -20.41 2.12
N LEU A 88 -5.99 -19.76 2.55
CA LEU A 88 -5.77 -18.33 2.31
C LEU A 88 -5.58 -18.02 0.81
N ALA A 89 -5.02 -18.94 0.04
CA ALA A 89 -4.82 -18.77 -1.40
C ALA A 89 -6.14 -18.70 -2.21
N GLU A 90 -7.27 -19.19 -1.67
CA GLU A 90 -8.60 -19.06 -2.28
C GLU A 90 -9.00 -17.58 -2.50
N LEU A 91 -8.46 -16.67 -1.68
CA LEU A 91 -8.69 -15.23 -1.77
C LEU A 91 -8.00 -14.58 -2.96
N ARG A 92 -7.01 -15.27 -3.56
CA ARG A 92 -6.22 -14.76 -4.69
C ARG A 92 -5.58 -13.38 -4.39
N ASP A 93 -5.15 -13.19 -3.15
CA ASP A 93 -4.65 -11.92 -2.64
C ASP A 93 -3.16 -12.04 -2.25
N GLY A 94 -2.31 -11.22 -2.89
CA GLY A 94 -0.88 -11.15 -2.60
C GLY A 94 -0.54 -10.54 -1.23
N HIS A 95 -1.50 -9.88 -0.58
CA HIS A 95 -1.34 -9.16 0.68
C HIS A 95 -1.78 -9.96 1.91
N VAL A 96 -2.27 -11.19 1.72
CA VAL A 96 -2.60 -12.13 2.78
C VAL A 96 -1.45 -13.13 2.95
N ASN A 97 -0.85 -13.17 4.13
CA ASN A 97 0.30 -14.03 4.43
C ASN A 97 0.17 -14.67 5.80
N LEU A 98 0.53 -15.94 5.87
CA LEU A 98 0.74 -16.69 7.12
C LEU A 98 2.23 -16.90 7.30
N SER A 99 2.78 -16.46 8.44
CA SER A 99 4.20 -16.57 8.76
C SER A 99 4.44 -17.54 9.91
N SER A 100 5.33 -18.50 9.71
CA SER A 100 5.83 -19.43 10.72
C SER A 100 7.35 -19.31 10.86
N PRO A 101 7.98 -19.99 11.83
CA PRO A 101 9.44 -20.04 11.94
C PRO A 101 10.16 -20.69 10.73
N PHE A 102 9.45 -21.46 9.90
CA PHE A 102 10.03 -22.23 8.80
C PHE A 102 9.57 -21.76 7.41
N ASN A 103 8.45 -21.04 7.29
CA ASN A 103 7.92 -20.61 6.00
C ASN A 103 7.01 -19.37 6.10
N VAL A 104 6.77 -18.72 4.96
CA VAL A 104 5.76 -17.66 4.79
C VAL A 104 4.92 -17.99 3.56
N SER A 105 3.59 -17.97 3.71
CA SER A 105 2.67 -18.25 2.61
C SER A 105 2.49 -17.02 1.72
N TYR A 106 2.39 -17.26 0.41
CA TYR A 106 2.16 -16.23 -0.59
C TYR A 106 1.26 -16.79 -1.70
N TYR A 107 0.29 -16.00 -2.14
CA TYR A 107 -0.38 -16.25 -3.41
C TYR A 107 0.49 -15.74 -4.56
N ARG A 108 1.33 -16.63 -5.11
CA ARG A 108 2.42 -16.24 -6.05
C ARG A 108 1.91 -15.70 -7.40
N ASN A 109 0.78 -16.20 -7.87
CA ASN A 109 0.16 -15.80 -9.14
C ASN A 109 -0.18 -14.31 -9.21
N TRP A 110 -0.44 -13.67 -8.06
CA TRP A 110 -0.64 -12.21 -7.99
C TRP A 110 0.55 -11.43 -8.58
N TRP A 111 1.76 -12.02 -8.50
CA TRP A 111 2.98 -11.50 -9.11
C TRP A 111 3.35 -12.20 -10.42
N THR A 112 3.46 -13.54 -10.41
CA THR A 112 4.08 -14.30 -11.51
C THR A 112 3.31 -14.27 -12.82
N ASP A 113 2.03 -13.91 -12.77
CA ASP A 113 1.17 -13.87 -13.96
C ASP A 113 1.32 -12.54 -14.73
N TYR A 114 2.19 -11.63 -14.27
CA TYR A 114 2.42 -10.31 -14.84
C TYR A 114 3.90 -10.10 -15.22
N PRO A 115 4.19 -9.35 -16.30
CA PRO A 115 5.55 -8.97 -16.64
C PRO A 115 6.15 -7.99 -15.62
N GLU A 116 7.48 -8.01 -15.45
CA GLU A 116 8.19 -7.08 -14.57
C GLU A 116 8.18 -5.64 -15.12
N ASP A 117 8.24 -5.47 -16.45
CA ASP A 117 8.23 -4.17 -17.14
C ASP A 117 9.29 -3.14 -16.66
N PHE A 118 10.35 -3.62 -16.02
CA PHE A 118 11.35 -2.75 -15.43
C PHE A 118 12.69 -3.45 -15.22
N ASP A 119 13.78 -2.77 -15.61
CA ASP A 119 15.14 -3.08 -15.18
C ASP A 119 15.86 -1.77 -14.89
N TYR A 120 16.15 -1.50 -13.61
CA TYR A 120 16.82 -0.26 -13.23
C TYR A 120 18.24 -0.16 -13.80
N ARG A 121 18.92 -1.30 -14.05
CA ARG A 121 20.25 -1.31 -14.65
C ARG A 121 20.22 -0.74 -16.08
N THR A 122 19.16 -1.02 -16.83
CA THR A 122 18.91 -0.47 -18.17
C THR A 122 18.69 1.04 -18.10
N VAL A 123 17.86 1.52 -17.17
CA VAL A 123 17.65 2.96 -16.96
C VAL A 123 18.97 3.65 -16.61
N GLN A 124 19.72 3.10 -15.65
CA GLN A 124 21.01 3.66 -15.24
C GLN A 124 22.01 3.76 -16.39
N GLN A 125 22.11 2.72 -17.22
CA GLN A 125 23.10 2.68 -18.29
C GLN A 125 22.77 3.57 -19.47
N TYR A 126 21.53 3.49 -19.96
CA TYR A 126 21.17 3.99 -21.29
C TYR A 126 20.40 5.31 -21.26
N TYR A 127 19.92 5.71 -20.08
CA TYR A 127 19.15 6.95 -19.90
C TYR A 127 19.83 7.92 -18.94
N LEU A 128 20.49 7.39 -17.91
CA LEU A 128 21.18 8.20 -16.91
C LEU A 128 22.70 8.25 -17.12
N ASP A 129 23.27 7.42 -17.98
CA ASP A 129 24.71 7.26 -18.21
C ASP A 129 25.52 7.06 -16.91
N PHE A 130 24.91 6.47 -15.88
CA PHE A 130 25.42 6.40 -14.51
C PHE A 130 25.79 7.76 -13.87
N ASP A 131 25.40 8.86 -14.50
CA ASP A 131 25.70 10.22 -14.07
C ASP A 131 24.41 10.87 -13.58
N TYR A 132 23.88 10.34 -12.49
CA TYR A 132 22.71 10.87 -11.79
C TYR A 132 23.11 11.30 -10.38
N ARG A 133 22.29 12.14 -9.77
CA ARG A 133 22.45 12.55 -8.37
C ARG A 133 21.57 11.68 -7.49
N THR A 134 22.03 11.47 -6.25
CA THR A 134 21.25 10.78 -5.22
C THR A 134 21.16 11.64 -3.98
N THR A 135 19.96 11.79 -3.44
CA THR A 135 19.74 12.42 -2.13
C THR A 135 18.60 11.74 -1.40
N GLY A 136 18.85 11.36 -0.14
CA GLY A 136 17.99 10.40 0.56
C GLY A 136 17.92 9.09 -0.24
N SER A 137 16.73 8.70 -0.63
CA SER A 137 16.43 7.53 -1.46
C SER A 137 16.02 7.89 -2.89
N ILE A 138 16.17 9.15 -3.31
CA ILE A 138 15.79 9.60 -4.66
C ILE A 138 17.02 9.67 -5.55
N ASP A 139 16.94 9.01 -6.70
CA ASP A 139 17.88 9.16 -7.81
C ASP A 139 17.28 10.11 -8.86
N TYR A 140 18.03 11.09 -9.33
CA TYR A 140 17.48 12.13 -10.21
C TYR A 140 18.50 12.72 -11.18
N LYS A 141 18.02 13.13 -12.36
CA LYS A 141 18.83 13.69 -13.45
C LYS A 141 17.97 14.58 -14.37
N ILE A 142 18.60 15.54 -15.05
CA ILE A 142 18.01 16.19 -16.22
C ILE A 142 18.38 15.37 -17.47
N LEU A 143 17.37 14.87 -18.20
CA LEU A 143 17.54 14.12 -19.45
C LEU A 143 17.84 15.08 -20.64
N PRO A 144 18.42 14.60 -21.75
CA PRO A 144 18.79 15.44 -22.90
C PRO A 144 17.69 16.32 -23.50
N SER A 145 16.41 15.93 -23.37
CA SER A 145 15.25 16.72 -23.82
C SER A 145 14.79 17.79 -22.82
N ASN A 146 15.63 18.22 -21.87
CA ASN A 146 15.26 19.13 -20.78
C ASN A 146 14.08 18.62 -19.94
N ILE A 147 14.02 17.30 -19.73
CA ILE A 147 13.01 16.64 -18.89
C ILE A 147 13.68 16.23 -17.58
N GLY A 148 13.08 16.57 -16.46
CA GLY A 148 13.52 16.08 -15.17
C GLY A 148 13.10 14.62 -14.99
N TYR A 149 14.02 13.78 -14.56
CA TYR A 149 13.75 12.41 -14.13
C TYR A 149 14.04 12.31 -12.65
N LEU A 150 13.11 11.77 -11.87
CA LEU A 150 13.32 11.37 -10.49
C LEU A 150 12.77 9.97 -10.26
N ARG A 151 13.52 9.13 -9.57
CA ARG A 151 13.12 7.79 -9.19
C ARG A 151 12.99 7.69 -7.69
N TYR A 152 11.89 7.11 -7.22
CA TYR A 152 11.69 6.80 -5.82
C TYR A 152 11.44 5.28 -5.61
N PRO A 153 12.47 4.52 -5.17
CA PRO A 153 12.43 3.06 -5.13
C PRO A 153 11.47 2.45 -4.12
N SER A 154 11.23 3.13 -3.01
CA SER A 154 10.44 2.56 -1.91
C SER A 154 9.94 3.64 -0.97
N PHE A 155 8.64 3.58 -0.65
CA PHE A 155 8.04 4.37 0.42
C PHE A 155 8.49 3.94 1.83
N SER A 156 9.34 2.92 1.98
CA SER A 156 9.95 2.56 3.26
C SER A 156 11.07 3.50 3.67
N TYR A 157 11.66 4.22 2.71
CA TYR A 157 12.73 5.19 2.96
C TYR A 157 12.17 6.59 2.96
N ALA A 158 12.12 7.24 4.13
CA ALA A 158 11.63 8.60 4.24
C ALA A 158 12.38 9.59 3.33
N VAL A 159 11.63 10.48 2.69
CA VAL A 159 12.17 11.62 1.94
C VAL A 159 11.92 12.87 2.75
N GLY A 160 12.98 13.53 3.20
CA GLY A 160 12.85 14.81 3.89
C GLY A 160 12.40 15.91 2.94
N GLU A 161 11.61 16.86 3.44
CA GLU A 161 11.16 18.03 2.67
C GLU A 161 12.34 18.79 2.03
N GLY A 162 13.47 18.90 2.74
CA GLY A 162 14.68 19.53 2.21
C GLY A 162 15.33 18.75 1.07
N ASN A 163 15.28 17.41 1.08
CA ASN A 163 15.75 16.60 -0.04
C ASN A 163 14.93 16.92 -1.29
N LEU A 164 13.60 16.97 -1.14
CA LEU A 164 12.69 17.27 -2.24
C LEU A 164 12.86 18.71 -2.74
N ASP A 165 13.11 19.68 -1.85
CA ASP A 165 13.49 21.05 -2.23
C ASP A 165 14.73 21.06 -3.13
N TYR A 166 15.80 20.34 -2.77
CA TYR A 166 17.01 20.26 -3.59
C TYR A 166 16.78 19.57 -4.94
N VAL A 167 16.01 18.48 -4.97
CA VAL A 167 15.67 17.76 -6.21
C VAL A 167 14.89 18.68 -7.13
N LEU A 168 13.78 19.26 -6.66
CA LEU A 168 12.91 20.09 -7.49
C LEU A 168 13.58 21.42 -7.87
N ALA A 169 14.42 22.00 -7.02
CA ALA A 169 15.20 23.18 -7.39
C ALA A 169 16.17 22.87 -8.53
N TYR A 170 16.87 21.73 -8.48
CA TYR A 170 17.76 21.28 -9.56
C TYR A 170 16.98 21.03 -10.86
N LEU A 171 15.79 20.43 -10.77
CA LEU A 171 14.95 20.13 -11.93
C LEU A 171 14.11 21.32 -12.42
N SER A 172 14.07 22.45 -11.69
CA SER A 172 13.14 23.57 -11.94
C SER A 172 13.22 24.17 -13.35
N ALA A 173 14.39 24.12 -13.98
CA ALA A 173 14.61 24.58 -15.36
C ALA A 173 14.06 23.62 -16.43
N CYS A 174 13.71 22.39 -16.07
CA CYS A 174 13.16 21.39 -16.98
C CYS A 174 11.73 21.73 -17.40
N ASP A 175 11.30 21.30 -18.57
CA ASP A 175 9.97 21.59 -19.11
C ASP A 175 8.89 20.64 -18.56
N ALA A 176 9.29 19.45 -18.12
CA ALA A 176 8.42 18.43 -17.55
C ALA A 176 9.16 17.52 -16.57
N LEU A 177 8.40 16.71 -15.83
CA LEU A 177 8.92 15.77 -14.83
C LEU A 177 8.44 14.34 -15.07
N ILE A 178 9.35 13.39 -14.96
CA ILE A 178 9.05 11.96 -14.88
C ILE A 178 9.32 11.52 -13.43
N ILE A 179 8.32 10.92 -12.80
CA ILE A 179 8.41 10.30 -11.48
C ILE A 179 8.32 8.79 -11.66
N ASP A 180 9.45 8.10 -11.54
CA ASP A 180 9.54 6.66 -11.71
C ASP A 180 9.38 5.95 -10.36
N VAL A 181 8.26 5.25 -10.19
CA VAL A 181 7.98 4.42 -9.01
C VAL A 181 7.91 2.94 -9.37
N ARG A 182 8.40 2.54 -10.55
CA ARG A 182 8.49 1.12 -10.93
C ARG A 182 9.41 0.37 -9.98
N GLY A 183 8.98 -0.83 -9.59
CA GLY A 183 9.67 -1.63 -8.57
C GLY A 183 9.41 -1.20 -7.12
N ASN A 184 8.53 -0.23 -6.87
CA ASN A 184 8.27 0.28 -5.52
C ASN A 184 7.16 -0.50 -4.80
N GLY A 185 7.56 -1.39 -3.89
CA GLY A 185 6.61 -2.21 -3.10
C GLY A 185 5.91 -1.50 -1.94
N GLY A 186 5.93 -0.17 -1.91
CA GLY A 186 5.29 0.62 -0.86
C GLY A 186 6.18 0.86 0.35
N GLY A 187 5.56 0.95 1.53
CA GLY A 187 6.14 1.40 2.79
C GLY A 187 5.18 2.29 3.57
N MET A 188 5.65 3.46 4.03
CA MET A 188 4.83 4.35 4.86
C MET A 188 4.00 5.32 4.03
N LEU A 189 2.67 5.35 4.24
CA LEU A 189 1.76 6.30 3.60
C LEU A 189 2.14 7.77 3.85
N THR A 190 2.77 8.06 4.99
CA THR A 190 3.24 9.43 5.32
C THR A 190 4.26 9.96 4.32
N ASN A 191 4.94 9.10 3.56
CA ASN A 191 5.91 9.49 2.55
C ASN A 191 5.25 9.88 1.20
N ILE A 192 3.93 9.72 1.05
CA ILE A 192 3.17 10.20 -0.11
C ILE A 192 3.01 11.72 -0.07
N ARG A 193 2.66 12.25 1.10
CA ARG A 193 2.30 13.67 1.30
C ARG A 193 3.37 14.63 0.75
N PRO A 194 4.68 14.49 1.04
CA PRO A 194 5.68 15.42 0.55
C PRO A 194 5.64 15.62 -0.96
N PHE A 195 5.45 14.55 -1.73
CA PHE A 195 5.36 14.62 -3.19
C PHE A 195 4.09 15.33 -3.65
N VAL A 196 2.93 14.85 -3.19
CA VAL A 196 1.62 15.38 -3.63
C VAL A 196 1.50 16.87 -3.29
N SER A 197 1.93 17.27 -2.10
CA SER A 197 1.92 18.67 -1.67
C SER A 197 2.73 19.59 -2.60
N ARG A 198 3.76 19.10 -3.31
CA ARG A 198 4.52 19.93 -4.27
C ARG A 198 3.81 20.10 -5.61
N LEU A 199 2.79 19.30 -5.90
CA LEU A 199 2.12 19.23 -7.20
C LEU A 199 0.72 19.85 -7.20
N ILE A 200 0.12 20.08 -6.03
CA ILE A 200 -1.23 20.64 -5.89
C ILE A 200 -1.19 22.11 -5.45
N HIS A 201 -2.23 22.86 -5.83
CA HIS A 201 -2.40 24.28 -5.51
C HIS A 201 -3.59 24.57 -4.61
N GLU A 202 -4.46 23.58 -4.40
CA GLU A 202 -5.60 23.61 -3.49
C GLU A 202 -5.72 22.27 -2.77
N ASP A 203 -6.53 22.23 -1.71
CA ASP A 203 -6.81 21.01 -0.98
C ASP A 203 -7.45 19.96 -1.89
N MET A 204 -6.96 18.73 -1.82
CA MET A 204 -7.42 17.62 -2.65
C MET A 204 -7.81 16.43 -1.78
N THR A 205 -9.09 16.08 -1.77
CA THR A 205 -9.54 14.79 -1.26
C THR A 205 -9.16 13.74 -2.29
N ALA A 206 -8.24 12.84 -1.93
CA ALA A 206 -7.70 11.84 -2.86
C ALA A 206 -8.31 10.44 -2.68
N GLY A 207 -9.12 10.26 -1.64
CA GLY A 207 -9.73 8.98 -1.35
C GLY A 207 -10.40 8.94 0.01
N TYR A 208 -10.80 7.74 0.39
CA TYR A 208 -11.43 7.47 1.67
C TYR A 208 -10.85 6.20 2.28
N ILE A 209 -10.77 6.16 3.61
CA ILE A 209 -10.50 4.95 4.38
C ILE A 209 -11.72 4.61 5.22
N ARG A 210 -12.04 3.32 5.33
CA ARG A 210 -13.05 2.81 6.25
C ARG A 210 -12.39 1.89 7.27
N HIS A 211 -12.75 2.01 8.54
CA HIS A 211 -12.21 1.16 9.61
C HIS A 211 -13.23 0.10 10.02
N LYS A 212 -12.77 -1.09 10.38
CA LYS A 212 -13.65 -2.12 10.97
C LYS A 212 -14.27 -1.63 12.27
N THR A 213 -15.58 -1.84 12.42
CA THR A 213 -16.36 -1.46 13.61
C THR A 213 -17.03 -2.66 14.28
N GLY A 214 -17.02 -3.82 13.63
CA GLY A 214 -17.60 -5.07 14.12
C GLY A 214 -17.06 -6.27 13.35
N PRO A 215 -17.43 -7.51 13.76
CA PRO A 215 -16.95 -8.75 13.15
C PRO A 215 -17.60 -9.06 11.80
N GLY A 216 -18.72 -8.42 11.44
CA GLY A 216 -19.36 -8.65 10.15
C GLY A 216 -18.46 -8.23 8.99
N HIS A 217 -18.51 -8.97 7.88
CA HIS A 217 -17.70 -8.71 6.67
C HIS A 217 -17.86 -7.30 6.11
N SER A 218 -19.01 -6.66 6.34
CA SER A 218 -19.32 -5.30 5.90
C SER A 218 -19.45 -4.28 7.05
N ASP A 219 -19.11 -4.66 8.29
CA ASP A 219 -19.19 -3.78 9.46
C ASP A 219 -18.03 -2.77 9.46
N PHE A 220 -18.22 -1.69 8.70
CA PHE A 220 -17.27 -0.60 8.55
C PHE A 220 -17.84 0.73 9.03
N SER A 221 -16.94 1.61 9.45
CA SER A 221 -17.25 3.02 9.71
C SER A 221 -17.76 3.73 8.45
N GLU A 222 -18.38 4.88 8.65
CA GLU A 222 -18.51 5.87 7.58
C GLU A 222 -17.13 6.19 6.96
N PRO A 223 -17.05 6.54 5.66
CA PRO A 223 -15.79 6.83 4.99
C PRO A 223 -15.11 8.07 5.59
N TYR A 224 -13.84 7.94 5.99
CA TYR A 224 -13.00 9.05 6.42
C TYR A 224 -12.21 9.59 5.24
N PRO A 225 -12.30 10.90 4.92
CA PRO A 225 -11.60 11.46 3.77
C PRO A 225 -10.09 11.52 4.01
N VAL A 226 -9.32 11.12 3.00
CA VAL A 226 -7.87 11.31 2.92
C VAL A 226 -7.61 12.59 2.13
N VAL A 227 -7.22 13.66 2.83
CA VAL A 227 -7.03 15.00 2.25
C VAL A 227 -5.55 15.35 2.20
N TYR A 228 -5.10 15.85 1.05
CA TYR A 228 -3.77 16.43 0.86
C TYR A 228 -3.87 17.95 0.73
N HIS A 229 -2.88 18.63 1.29
CA HIS A 229 -2.79 20.09 1.30
C HIS A 229 -1.59 20.55 0.46
N PRO A 230 -1.67 21.72 -0.21
CA PRO A 230 -0.53 22.34 -0.88
C PRO A 230 0.65 22.52 0.08
N ALA A 231 1.86 22.52 -0.48
CA ALA A 231 3.08 22.73 0.29
C ALA A 231 3.04 24.08 1.03
N GLU A 232 3.66 24.10 2.22
CA GLU A 232 3.83 25.33 3.00
C GLU A 232 4.63 26.38 2.21
N SER A 233 4.41 27.66 2.54
CA SER A 233 5.14 28.77 1.93
C SER A 233 6.67 28.59 2.06
N GLY A 234 7.39 28.84 0.97
CA GLY A 234 8.84 28.69 0.89
C GLY A 234 9.34 27.32 0.40
N ARG A 235 8.44 26.36 0.18
CA ARG A 235 8.76 25.10 -0.49
C ARG A 235 8.78 25.24 -2.01
N VAL A 236 9.64 24.46 -2.66
CA VAL A 236 9.65 24.37 -4.13
C VAL A 236 8.42 23.60 -4.60
N VAL A 237 7.60 24.23 -5.45
CA VAL A 237 6.42 23.61 -6.07
C VAL A 237 6.67 23.35 -7.55
N TRP A 238 6.00 22.34 -8.08
CA TRP A 238 6.10 21.95 -9.48
C TRP A 238 4.73 22.05 -10.15
N SER A 239 4.61 22.93 -11.14
CA SER A 239 3.37 23.23 -11.87
C SER A 239 3.42 22.87 -13.36
N LYS A 240 4.49 22.18 -13.78
CA LYS A 240 4.71 21.76 -15.17
C LYS A 240 4.22 20.32 -15.36
N PRO A 241 4.05 19.81 -16.60
CA PRO A 241 3.57 18.45 -16.85
C PRO A 241 4.35 17.38 -16.08
N VAL A 242 3.64 16.35 -15.61
CA VAL A 242 4.21 15.21 -14.87
C VAL A 242 3.74 13.90 -15.48
N VAL A 243 4.67 12.95 -15.66
CA VAL A 243 4.35 11.55 -15.95
C VAL A 243 4.83 10.68 -14.78
N VAL A 244 3.95 9.84 -14.23
CA VAL A 244 4.30 8.82 -13.23
C VAL A 244 4.43 7.47 -13.92
N LEU A 245 5.57 6.79 -13.75
CA LEU A 245 5.81 5.48 -14.34
C LEU A 245 5.46 4.36 -13.36
N THR A 246 4.68 3.38 -13.81
CA THR A 246 4.17 2.27 -12.98
C THR A 246 4.39 0.91 -13.62
N ASN A 247 4.49 -0.11 -12.78
CA ASN A 247 4.47 -1.53 -13.15
C ASN A 247 3.73 -2.34 -12.09
N ARG A 248 3.60 -3.66 -12.29
CA ARG A 248 2.95 -4.55 -11.31
C ARG A 248 3.62 -4.50 -9.92
N SER A 249 4.90 -4.20 -9.90
CA SER A 249 5.72 -4.04 -8.69
C SER A 249 5.41 -2.80 -7.85
N CYS A 250 4.58 -1.88 -8.36
CA CYS A 250 4.02 -0.79 -7.57
C CYS A 250 2.85 -1.32 -6.72
N TYR A 251 3.02 -1.56 -5.42
CA TYR A 251 1.93 -2.06 -4.56
C TYR A 251 1.93 -1.42 -3.16
N SER A 252 0.87 -1.65 -2.38
CA SER A 252 0.67 -1.04 -1.04
C SER A 252 0.76 0.49 -1.12
N ALA A 253 1.54 1.17 -0.27
CA ALA A 253 1.65 2.63 -0.30
C ALA A 253 2.05 3.23 -1.67
N ALA A 254 2.71 2.46 -2.55
CA ALA A 254 2.96 2.90 -3.92
C ALA A 254 1.70 2.86 -4.80
N ASN A 255 0.81 1.90 -4.57
CA ASN A 255 -0.52 1.87 -5.17
C ASN A 255 -1.36 3.07 -4.72
N ASP A 256 -1.34 3.39 -3.41
CA ASP A 256 -1.98 4.60 -2.88
C ASP A 256 -1.41 5.87 -3.52
N PHE A 257 -0.08 5.98 -3.63
CA PHE A 257 0.57 7.09 -4.33
C PHE A 257 0.05 7.22 -5.76
N VAL A 258 0.02 6.13 -6.52
CA VAL A 258 -0.46 6.16 -7.92
C VAL A 258 -1.96 6.54 -7.98
N SER A 259 -2.78 6.05 -7.06
CA SER A 259 -4.20 6.43 -6.95
C SER A 259 -4.36 7.95 -6.75
N VAL A 260 -3.57 8.55 -5.84
CA VAL A 260 -3.58 9.99 -5.59
C VAL A 260 -3.06 10.76 -6.82
N MET A 261 -1.97 10.30 -7.41
CA MET A 261 -1.33 10.95 -8.57
C MET A 261 -2.22 10.94 -9.80
N ARG A 262 -2.98 9.86 -10.04
CA ARG A 262 -3.93 9.77 -11.17
C ARG A 262 -5.03 10.83 -11.11
N GLN A 263 -5.36 11.30 -9.91
CA GLN A 263 -6.36 12.34 -9.66
C GLN A 263 -5.75 13.75 -9.59
N THR A 264 -4.42 13.84 -9.53
CA THR A 264 -3.71 15.12 -9.43
C THR A 264 -3.74 15.85 -10.79
N PRO A 265 -4.18 17.11 -10.86
CA PRO A 265 -4.28 17.85 -12.11
C PRO A 265 -2.95 17.90 -12.89
N GLY A 266 -3.01 17.59 -14.19
CA GLY A 266 -1.84 17.66 -15.08
C GLY A 266 -0.87 16.48 -14.98
N VAL A 267 -1.22 15.43 -14.21
CA VAL A 267 -0.45 14.19 -14.12
C VAL A 267 -0.99 13.13 -15.07
N ILE A 268 -0.08 12.41 -15.73
CA ILE A 268 -0.37 11.21 -16.53
C ILE A 268 0.29 10.00 -15.86
N VAL A 269 -0.46 8.93 -15.62
CA VAL A 269 0.10 7.64 -15.19
C VAL A 269 0.35 6.80 -16.44
N MET A 270 1.56 6.28 -16.60
CA MET A 270 2.01 5.54 -17.78
C MET A 270 2.76 4.27 -17.37
N GLY A 271 2.60 3.19 -18.14
CA GLY A 271 3.25 1.91 -17.88
C GLY A 271 2.22 0.80 -17.77
N ALA A 272 2.38 -0.10 -16.79
CA ALA A 272 1.43 -1.16 -16.53
C ALA A 272 0.60 -0.90 -15.26
N ARG A 273 -0.51 -1.62 -15.13
CA ARG A 273 -1.36 -1.63 -13.94
C ARG A 273 -0.53 -1.97 -12.69
N THR A 274 -0.77 -1.24 -11.61
CA THR A 274 -0.10 -1.48 -10.32
C THR A 274 -0.53 -2.83 -9.70
N GLY A 275 0.18 -3.28 -8.68
CA GLY A 275 -0.09 -4.52 -7.95
C GLY A 275 -1.32 -4.45 -7.04
N GLY A 276 -1.79 -3.26 -6.68
CA GLY A 276 -2.90 -3.10 -5.74
C GLY A 276 -2.44 -3.10 -4.30
N GLY A 277 -3.26 -3.67 -3.40
CA GLY A 277 -3.04 -3.61 -1.96
C GLY A 277 -3.57 -2.31 -1.38
N GLY A 278 -4.87 -2.12 -1.52
CA GLY A 278 -5.60 -0.91 -1.14
C GLY A 278 -6.02 -0.86 0.32
N GLY A 279 -5.62 -1.85 1.11
CA GLY A 279 -6.04 -1.96 2.50
C GLY A 279 -4.90 -1.66 3.47
N MET A 280 -5.23 -1.05 4.61
CA MET A 280 -4.28 -0.97 5.70
C MET A 280 -4.03 -2.35 6.29
N PRO A 281 -2.76 -2.72 6.53
CA PRO A 281 -2.43 -4.03 7.06
C PRO A 281 -2.87 -4.17 8.50
N PHE A 282 -3.44 -5.32 8.79
CA PHE A 282 -3.68 -5.85 10.13
C PHE A 282 -2.81 -7.09 10.32
N SER A 283 -2.43 -7.38 11.56
CA SER A 283 -1.72 -8.61 11.89
C SER A 283 -2.21 -9.16 13.23
N SER A 284 -2.46 -10.46 13.26
CA SER A 284 -2.80 -11.22 14.46
C SER A 284 -1.81 -12.36 14.67
N GLU A 285 -1.68 -12.79 15.91
CA GLU A 285 -0.85 -13.94 16.32
C GLU A 285 -1.78 -15.12 16.66
N LEU A 286 -1.49 -16.28 16.08
CA LEU A 286 -2.24 -17.50 16.31
C LEU A 286 -1.73 -18.23 17.57
N PRO A 287 -2.49 -19.16 18.16
CA PRO A 287 -2.12 -19.87 19.40
C PRO A 287 -0.77 -20.59 19.38
N ASN A 288 -0.30 -20.96 18.18
CA ASN A 288 1.00 -21.62 17.97
C ASN A 288 2.16 -20.65 17.68
N GLY A 289 1.94 -19.34 17.81
CA GLY A 289 2.92 -18.29 17.57
C GLY A 289 3.13 -17.93 16.09
N TRP A 290 2.33 -18.50 15.18
CA TRP A 290 2.31 -18.05 13.78
C TRP A 290 1.65 -16.68 13.67
N ARG A 291 2.01 -15.93 12.63
CA ARG A 291 1.49 -14.59 12.40
C ARG A 291 0.69 -14.52 11.11
N LEU A 292 -0.56 -14.11 11.21
CA LEU A 292 -1.40 -13.77 10.08
C LEU A 292 -1.25 -12.27 9.77
N ARG A 293 -1.08 -11.94 8.49
CA ARG A 293 -1.16 -10.57 7.97
C ARG A 293 -2.23 -10.51 6.88
N MET A 294 -3.07 -9.48 6.91
CA MET A 294 -4.14 -9.26 5.94
C MET A 294 -4.46 -7.77 5.80
N SER A 295 -5.32 -7.41 4.84
CA SER A 295 -5.90 -6.06 4.72
C SER A 295 -7.20 -5.95 5.52
N ALA A 296 -7.32 -4.94 6.40
CA ALA A 296 -8.50 -4.79 7.27
C ALA A 296 -9.23 -3.45 7.17
N SER A 297 -8.59 -2.40 6.66
CA SER A 297 -9.25 -1.11 6.42
C SER A 297 -9.18 -0.78 4.94
N PRO A 298 -10.28 -0.97 4.17
CA PRO A 298 -10.25 -0.76 2.74
C PRO A 298 -10.14 0.74 2.45
N MET A 299 -9.34 1.06 1.44
CA MET A 299 -9.23 2.40 0.89
C MET A 299 -9.84 2.44 -0.52
N THR A 300 -10.37 3.60 -0.89
CA THR A 300 -10.93 3.89 -2.20
C THR A 300 -10.33 5.17 -2.77
N ASP A 301 -10.43 5.36 -4.08
CA ASP A 301 -10.20 6.66 -4.70
C ASP A 301 -11.28 7.70 -4.28
N ALA A 302 -11.15 8.95 -4.73
CA ALA A 302 -12.10 10.00 -4.35
C ALA A 302 -13.49 9.83 -5.01
N GLN A 303 -13.64 8.90 -5.95
CA GLN A 303 -14.92 8.52 -6.56
C GLN A 303 -15.56 7.33 -5.84
N GLY A 304 -14.86 6.73 -4.86
CA GLY A 304 -15.33 5.59 -4.09
C GLY A 304 -15.02 4.24 -4.73
N ASN A 305 -14.20 4.18 -5.79
CA ASN A 305 -13.79 2.91 -6.40
C ASN A 305 -12.71 2.23 -5.55
N SER A 306 -12.79 0.91 -5.43
CA SER A 306 -11.73 0.12 -4.79
C SER A 306 -10.41 0.29 -5.53
N ILE A 307 -9.33 0.35 -4.75
CA ILE A 307 -7.96 0.39 -5.28
C ILE A 307 -7.21 -0.93 -5.00
N GLU A 308 -7.92 -1.95 -4.51
CA GLU A 308 -7.34 -3.22 -4.07
C GLU A 308 -6.71 -4.02 -5.20
N ASP A 309 -7.37 -4.08 -6.36
CA ASP A 309 -6.87 -4.83 -7.51
C ASP A 309 -5.88 -4.05 -8.39
N GLY A 310 -5.44 -2.87 -7.94
CA GLY A 310 -4.50 -2.00 -8.65
C GLY A 310 -5.16 -0.89 -9.47
N ILE A 311 -4.33 0.06 -9.87
CA ILE A 311 -4.67 1.26 -10.62
C ILE A 311 -4.19 1.08 -12.05
N ASP A 312 -5.13 1.16 -12.99
CA ASP A 312 -4.81 1.18 -14.41
C ASP A 312 -4.14 2.51 -14.79
N PRO A 313 -3.21 2.50 -15.77
CA PRO A 313 -2.66 3.71 -16.35
C PRO A 313 -3.76 4.68 -16.83
N THR A 314 -3.38 5.94 -17.08
CA THR A 314 -4.29 6.89 -17.73
C THR A 314 -4.76 6.29 -19.08
N PRO A 315 -6.04 6.42 -19.47
CA PRO A 315 -6.54 5.82 -20.71
C PRO A 315 -5.67 6.17 -21.92
N GLY A 316 -5.18 5.14 -22.63
CA GLY A 316 -4.29 5.29 -23.79
C GLY A 316 -2.78 5.35 -23.45
N TYR A 317 -2.40 5.20 -22.18
CA TYR A 317 -1.01 5.24 -21.72
C TYR A 317 -0.53 3.93 -21.07
N GLU A 318 -1.25 2.83 -21.31
CA GLU A 318 -0.74 1.50 -21.02
C GLU A 318 0.39 1.15 -21.99
N VAL A 319 1.56 0.85 -21.44
CA VAL A 319 2.79 0.55 -22.16
C VAL A 319 3.55 -0.50 -21.36
N HIS A 320 4.05 -1.52 -22.04
CA HIS A 320 4.89 -2.55 -21.44
C HIS A 320 6.34 -2.38 -21.91
N ALA A 321 7.29 -2.81 -21.09
CA ALA A 321 8.72 -2.85 -21.41
C ALA A 321 9.17 -4.32 -21.37
N PRO A 322 9.04 -5.07 -22.49
CA PRO A 322 9.38 -6.48 -22.51
C PRO A 322 10.85 -6.72 -22.14
N ALA A 323 11.12 -7.82 -21.44
CA ALA A 323 12.46 -8.18 -20.98
C ALA A 323 13.52 -8.19 -22.11
N SER A 324 13.13 -8.57 -23.32
CA SER A 324 14.02 -8.54 -24.49
C SER A 324 14.44 -7.13 -24.91
N GLU A 325 13.56 -6.14 -24.74
CA GLU A 325 13.89 -4.74 -25.03
C GLU A 325 14.76 -4.14 -23.93
N LEU A 326 14.41 -4.41 -22.68
CA LEU A 326 15.20 -3.99 -21.51
C LEU A 326 16.63 -4.53 -21.61
N ALA A 327 16.80 -5.81 -21.95
CA ALA A 327 18.11 -6.42 -22.16
C ALA A 327 18.88 -5.83 -23.36
N ALA A 328 18.16 -5.32 -24.37
CA ALA A 328 18.75 -4.58 -25.49
C ALA A 328 19.03 -3.10 -25.17
N GLY A 329 18.82 -2.67 -23.92
CA GLY A 329 19.07 -1.32 -23.47
C GLY A 329 17.95 -0.32 -23.76
N ARG A 330 16.73 -0.81 -24.05
CA ARG A 330 15.57 0.04 -24.32
C ARG A 330 14.48 -0.19 -23.29
N ASP A 331 14.03 0.90 -22.69
CA ASP A 331 12.89 0.96 -21.79
C ASP A 331 11.74 1.65 -22.52
N ALA A 332 10.84 0.86 -23.11
CA ALA A 332 9.74 1.36 -23.93
C ALA A 332 8.76 2.28 -23.17
N ILE A 333 8.61 2.07 -21.85
CA ILE A 333 7.78 2.92 -20.99
C ILE A 333 8.45 4.29 -20.83
N LEU A 334 9.74 4.32 -20.49
CA LEU A 334 10.48 5.57 -20.34
C LEU A 334 10.63 6.32 -21.67
N ASP A 335 10.89 5.60 -22.78
CA ASP A 335 10.94 6.19 -24.13
C ASP A 335 9.62 6.87 -24.48
N LYS A 336 8.48 6.23 -24.18
CA LYS A 336 7.16 6.81 -24.44
C LYS A 336 6.92 8.08 -23.62
N ALA A 337 7.33 8.08 -22.35
CA ALA A 337 7.21 9.25 -21.47
C ALA A 337 8.07 10.42 -21.99
N ILE A 338 9.31 10.15 -22.37
CA ILE A 338 10.21 11.16 -22.96
C ILE A 338 9.61 11.71 -24.26
N TYR A 339 9.12 10.84 -25.14
CA TYR A 339 8.50 11.25 -26.40
C TYR A 339 7.25 12.11 -26.20
N LEU A 340 6.41 11.78 -25.21
CA LEU A 340 5.22 12.54 -24.88
C LEU A 340 5.56 13.95 -24.40
N LEU A 341 6.56 14.06 -23.52
CA LEU A 341 6.94 15.31 -22.85
C LEU A 341 7.90 16.20 -23.66
N SER A 342 8.49 15.68 -24.73
CA SER A 342 9.36 16.45 -25.64
C SER A 342 8.59 17.20 -26.74
N LYS A 343 7.26 17.11 -26.75
CA LYS A 343 6.37 17.84 -27.67
C LYS A 343 5.90 19.13 -27.04
#